data_AF-A0A7C3E110-F1
#
_entry.id   AF-A0A7C3E110-F1
#
_cell.length_a   1.000
_cell.length_b   1.000
_cell.length_c   1.000
_cell.angle_alpha   90.00
_cell.angle_beta   90.00
_cell.angle_gamma   90.00
#
_symmetry.space_group_name_H-M   'P 1'
#
loop_
_entity.id
_entity.type
_entity.pdbx_description
1 polymer ?
#
loop_
_entity_poly.entity_id
_entity_poly.type
_entity_poly.pdbx_seq_one_letter_code
_entity_poly.pdbx_strand_id
1 'polypeptide(L)' 'MMLFDEIKKFFPKSVNLEKNARDMIKESLQYKVLEIIYKEKDSGSLIFTGGTSLRFFHDFKRFSEDLDFDLLPGIK' A
#
# COMPACT_ATOMS: atom_id res chain seq x y z
N MET A 1 17.03 4.17 -13.13
CA MET A 1 16.38 3.40 -14.21
C MET A 1 16.08 1.95 -13.80
N MET A 2 16.95 1.25 -13.04
CA MET A 2 16.73 -0.17 -12.66
C MET A 2 15.59 -0.46 -11.65
N LEU A 3 15.35 0.43 -10.67
CA LEU A 3 14.33 0.17 -9.64
C LEU A 3 12.90 0.13 -10.20
N PHE A 4 12.59 1.01 -11.17
CA PHE A 4 11.24 1.08 -11.72
C PHE A 4 10.92 -0.13 -12.60
N ASP A 5 11.92 -0.68 -13.30
CA ASP A 5 11.76 -1.92 -14.07
C ASP A 5 11.49 -3.13 -13.17
N GLU A 6 12.05 -3.16 -11.96
CA GLU A 6 11.69 -4.15 -10.95
C GLU A 6 10.26 -3.94 -10.43
N ILE A 7 9.87 -2.70 -10.13
CA ILE A 7 8.52 -2.35 -9.68
C ILE A 7 7.47 -2.84 -10.68
N LYS A 8 7.70 -2.63 -11.99
CA LYS A 8 6.80 -3.07 -13.07
C LYS A 8 6.43 -4.55 -12.99
N LYS A 9 7.31 -5.41 -12.46
CA LYS A 9 7.09 -6.87 -12.38
C LYS A 9 6.01 -7.26 -11.36
N PHE A 10 5.72 -6.40 -10.38
CA PHE A 10 4.70 -6.66 -9.36
C PHE A 10 3.28 -6.29 -9.82
N PHE A 11 3.13 -5.64 -10.98
CA PHE A 11 1.83 -5.20 -11.47
C PHE A 11 1.30 -6.10 -12.59
N PRO A 12 -0.02 -6.36 -12.63
CA PRO A 12 -0.60 -7.19 -13.68
C PRO A 12 -0.53 -6.48 -15.03
N LYS A 13 -0.49 -7.27 -16.11
CA LYS A 13 -0.43 -6.76 -17.50
C LYS A 13 -1.62 -5.86 -17.89
N SER A 14 -2.72 -5.89 -17.14
CA SER A 14 -3.88 -5.02 -17.32
C SER A 14 -3.62 -3.57 -16.91
N VAL A 15 -2.58 -3.30 -16.12
CA VAL A 15 -2.16 -1.95 -15.74
C VAL A 15 -1.33 -1.34 -16.86
N ASN A 16 -1.68 -0.13 -17.30
CA ASN A 16 -0.83 0.64 -18.20
C ASN A 16 0.37 1.19 -17.42
N LEU A 17 1.51 0.51 -17.52
CA LEU A 17 2.69 0.78 -16.68
C LEU A 17 3.28 2.18 -16.88
N GLU A 18 3.24 2.70 -18.09
CA GLU A 18 3.77 4.03 -18.40
C GLU A 18 2.85 5.14 -17.87
N LYS A 19 1.54 4.98 -18.06
CA LYS A 19 0.56 5.97 -17.58
C LYS A 19 0.46 6.00 -16.06
N ASN A 20 0.63 4.85 -15.40
CA ASN A 20 0.45 4.72 -13.95
C ASN A 20 1.79 4.66 -13.19
N ALA A 21 2.89 5.07 -13.82
CA ALA A 21 4.23 4.96 -13.23
C ALA A 21 4.33 5.58 -11.83
N ARG A 22 3.72 6.76 -11.64
CA ARG A 22 3.68 7.45 -10.35
C ARG A 22 2.92 6.65 -9.29
N ASP A 23 1.77 6.11 -9.66
CA ASP A 23 0.91 5.38 -8.73
C ASP A 23 1.51 4.03 -8.35
N MET A 24 2.20 3.36 -9.28
CA MET A 24 2.95 2.13 -9.00
C MET A 24 4.09 2.36 -8.00
N ILE A 25 4.81 3.48 -8.14
CA ILE A 25 5.86 3.86 -7.18
C ILE A 25 5.23 4.16 -5.82
N LYS A 26 4.12 4.91 -5.78
CA LYS A 26 3.39 5.19 -4.53
C LYS A 26 2.93 3.91 -3.84
N GLU A 27 2.28 3.00 -4.57
CA GLU A 27 1.80 1.71 -4.04
C GLU A 27 2.97 0.88 -3.48
N SER A 28 4.11 0.86 -4.18
CA SER A 28 5.34 0.21 -3.69
C SER A 28 5.87 0.83 -2.39
N LEU A 29 5.78 2.16 -2.26
CA LEU A 29 6.18 2.86 -1.03
C LEU A 29 5.18 2.63 0.11
N GLN A 30 3.88 2.59 -0.18
CA GLN A 30 2.84 2.26 0.80
C GLN A 30 3.08 0.89 1.43
N TYR A 31 3.45 -0.13 0.63
CA TYR A 31 3.88 -1.43 1.19
C TYR A 31 5.05 -1.30 2.16
N LYS A 32 6.05 -0.47 1.85
CA LYS A 32 7.20 -0.24 2.74
C LYS A 32 6.83 0.54 3.99
N VAL A 33 5.93 1.51 3.90
CA VAL A 33 5.42 2.25 5.06
C VAL A 33 4.67 1.30 5.99
N LEU A 34 3.77 0.46 5.45
CA LEU A 34 3.05 -0.54 6.24
C LEU A 34 4.02 -1.56 6.87
N GLU A 35 5.04 -2.02 6.13
CA GLU A 35 6.08 -2.90 6.66
C GLU A 35 6.82 -2.26 7.85
N ILE A 36 7.15 -0.97 7.78
CA ILE A 36 7.82 -0.25 8.86
C ILE A 36 6.88 -0.08 10.05
N ILE A 37 5.65 0.39 9.85
CA ILE A 37 4.66 0.60 10.91
C ILE A 37 4.41 -0.70 11.68
N TYR A 38 4.15 -1.80 10.99
CA TYR A 38 3.79 -3.08 11.62
C TYR A 38 4.97 -3.91 12.12
N LYS A 39 6.22 -3.42 11.95
CA LYS A 39 7.39 -3.95 12.68
C LYS A 39 7.52 -3.38 14.08
N GLU A 40 6.86 -2.25 14.37
CA GLU A 40 6.88 -1.65 15.70
C GLU A 40 6.04 -2.47 16.68
N LYS A 41 6.56 -2.64 17.90
CA LYS A 41 5.96 -3.48 18.94
C LYS A 41 4.52 -3.07 19.30
N ASP A 42 4.24 -1.77 19.26
CA ASP A 42 2.97 -1.20 19.73
C ASP A 42 1.96 -0.96 18.59
N SER A 43 2.27 -1.43 17.37
CA SER A 43 1.43 -1.27 16.18
C SER A 43 0.11 -2.07 16.23
N GLY A 44 -0.06 -2.98 17.19
CA GLY A 44 -1.27 -3.80 17.35
C GLY A 44 -2.55 -2.99 17.62
N SER A 45 -2.44 -1.71 17.97
CA SER A 45 -3.57 -0.80 18.14
C SER A 45 -4.03 -0.13 16.84
N LEU A 46 -3.22 -0.19 15.77
CA LEU A 46 -3.49 0.43 14.48
C LEU A 46 -4.16 -0.57 13.53
N ILE A 47 -5.40 -0.30 13.15
CA ILE A 47 -6.13 -1.08 12.15
C ILE A 47 -6.00 -0.39 10.80
N PHE A 48 -5.27 -1.00 9.87
CA PHE A 48 -5.20 -0.51 8.49
C PHE A 48 -6.55 -0.71 7.77
N THR A 49 -7.11 0.38 7.25
CA THR A 49 -8.48 0.42 6.71
C THR A 49 -8.55 1.27 5.43
N GLY A 50 -9.75 1.59 4.96
CA GLY A 50 -10.00 2.54 3.89
C GLY A 50 -9.72 2.02 2.47
N GLY A 51 -9.48 2.95 1.55
CA GLY A 51 -9.43 2.64 0.11
C GLY A 51 -8.24 1.77 -0.29
N THR A 52 -7.12 1.92 0.40
CA THR A 52 -5.88 1.19 0.09
C THR A 52 -5.90 -0.23 0.67
N SER A 53 -6.58 -0.47 1.80
CA SER A 53 -6.78 -1.84 2.29
C SER A 53 -7.65 -2.65 1.33
N LEU A 54 -8.70 -2.04 0.74
CA LEU A 54 -9.51 -2.65 -0.31
C LEU A 54 -8.69 -3.01 -1.55
N ARG A 55 -7.76 -2.13 -1.95
CA ARG A 55 -6.81 -2.38 -3.05
C ARG A 55 -5.89 -3.57 -2.75
N PHE A 56 -5.35 -3.67 -1.55
CA PHE A 56 -4.35 -4.70 -1.21
C PHE A 56 -4.96 -6.07 -0.90
N PHE A 57 -6.13 -6.12 -0.28
CA PHE A 57 -6.68 -7.36 0.26
C PHE A 57 -8.00 -7.82 -0.38
N HIS A 58 -8.63 -6.99 -1.22
CA HIS A 58 -9.96 -7.26 -1.76
C HIS A 58 -10.08 -7.07 -3.28
N ASP A 59 -8.97 -7.21 -4.03
CA ASP A 59 -8.92 -7.19 -5.51
C ASP A 59 -9.50 -5.91 -6.18
N PHE A 60 -9.49 -4.77 -5.48
CA PHE A 60 -9.93 -3.51 -6.08
C PHE A 60 -8.99 -3.05 -7.20
N LYS A 61 -9.56 -2.78 -8.39
CA LYS A 61 -8.80 -2.53 -9.62
C LYS A 61 -8.32 -1.08 -9.81
N ARG A 62 -8.47 -0.22 -8.80
CA ARG A 62 -8.00 1.17 -8.84
C ARG A 62 -6.83 1.36 -7.88
N PHE A 63 -5.88 2.22 -8.24
CA PHE A 63 -4.91 2.74 -7.30
C PHE A 63 -5.62 3.55 -6.19
N SER A 64 -4.97 3.63 -5.03
CA SER A 64 -5.42 4.39 -3.88
C SER A 64 -4.23 5.13 -3.28
N GLU A 65 -4.44 6.36 -2.83
CA GLU A 65 -3.33 7.27 -2.52
C GLU A 65 -3.01 7.34 -1.04
N ASP A 66 -4.03 7.22 -0.18
CA ASP A 66 -3.92 7.44 1.25
C ASP A 66 -3.78 6.14 2.03
N LEU A 67 -3.15 6.19 3.20
CA LEU A 67 -3.18 5.09 4.17
C LEU A 67 -4.08 5.51 5.33
N ASP A 68 -5.23 4.86 5.45
CA ASP A 68 -6.19 5.12 6.51
C ASP A 68 -5.99 4.14 7.66
N PHE A 69 -6.07 4.64 8.90
CA PHE A 69 -5.95 3.80 10.10
C PHE A 69 -7.01 4.16 11.13
N ASP A 70 -7.64 3.13 11.70
CA ASP A 70 -8.45 3.26 12.91
C ASP A 70 -7.62 2.88 14.13
N LEU A 71 -7.86 3.53 15.26
CA LEU A 71 -7.22 3.22 16.54
C LEU A 71 -8.16 2.39 17.41
N LEU A 72 -7.69 1.23 17.88
CA LEU A 72 -8.41 0.45 18.88
C LEU A 72 -8.42 1.20 20.22
N PRO A 73 -9.61 1.47 20.81
CA PRO A 73 -9.69 2.11 22.10
C PRO A 73 -9.14 1.19 23.20
N GLY A 74 -8.33 1.75 24.11
CA GLY A 74 -7.91 1.08 25.34
C GLY A 74 -6.51 0.45 25.34
N ILE A 75 -5.73 0.62 24.28
CA ILE A 75 -4.29 0.32 24.32
C ILE A 75 -3.57 1.57 24.82
N LYS A 76 -3.09 1.51 26.07
CA LYS A 76 -2.29 2.56 26.73
C LYS A 76 -0.82 2.43 26.39
#